data_AF-A0A7K8RM40-F1
#
_entry.id   AF-A0A7K8RM40-F1
#
_cell.length_a   1.000
_cell.length_b   1.000
_cell.length_c   1.000
_cell.angle_alpha   90.00
_cell.angle_beta   90.00
_cell.angle_gamma   90.00
#
_symmetry.space_group_name_H-M   'P 1'
#
loop_
_entity.id
_entity.type
_entity.pdbx_description
1 polymer ?
#
loop_
_entity_poly.entity_id
_entity_poly.type
_entity_poly.pdbx_seq_one_letter_code
_entity_poly.pdbx_strand_id
1 'polypeptide(L)'
;VQEEKIFAGKVLRLHVCTMEGAEWLEEVPEDTTVEKLKERCLKHCLPGSLEDPKTVTHHKLIHATSEKVLTDTKTVLEENIQDRDVLLLVKKRAPTLLPKMSDVVAEEKRKQEQKAPDKDAILKATANLPARSADRSVSHHNMRDFQTELRKILVSLIEVAQKLLALNPDAVELFKKANAMLDEDEEDRVDEIALRQLTEMGFPESRAVKALRLNHMSVTQAMEWLIEHADDPSVDAPLPGSAPAEAPAEGAASSAEAAAGPSSEEGGEEAKDELTEIFKKIRRKREFRPDPRAVIALMEMGFDEKEVVDALRVNNNQQNAACEWLLGDRKPSPEDLDKGIDTNSPLFQAILENPVVQLGLTNPKTLLAFEDMLENPLNSTQWMNDPETGPVMLQISRIFQTLNRT
;
A
#
# COMPACT_ATOMS: atom_id res chain seq x y z
N VAL A 1 -22.57 -42.73 -46.77
CA VAL A 1 -21.78 -41.54 -46.38
C VAL A 1 -22.75 -40.40 -46.07
N GLN A 2 -23.33 -40.43 -44.88
CA GLN A 2 -24.31 -39.44 -44.39
C GLN A 2 -23.98 -39.17 -42.92
N GLU A 3 -22.84 -38.53 -42.64
CA GLU A 3 -22.44 -38.14 -41.27
C GLU A 3 -21.64 -36.82 -41.25
N GLU A 4 -22.05 -35.80 -42.03
CA GLU A 4 -21.42 -34.46 -41.98
C GLU A 4 -22.43 -33.30 -41.87
N LYS A 5 -23.61 -33.54 -41.28
CA LYS A 5 -24.66 -32.50 -41.11
C LYS A 5 -25.21 -32.36 -39.67
N ILE A 6 -24.36 -32.51 -38.65
CA ILE A 6 -24.85 -32.50 -37.24
C ILE A 6 -24.33 -31.31 -36.40
N PHE A 7 -23.37 -30.51 -36.90
CA PHE A 7 -22.93 -29.28 -36.21
C PHE A 7 -22.97 -28.07 -37.14
N ALA A 8 -24.16 -27.73 -37.65
CA ALA A 8 -24.36 -26.37 -38.17
C ALA A 8 -24.53 -25.45 -36.96
N GLY A 9 -23.43 -24.86 -36.49
CA GLY A 9 -23.47 -23.81 -35.47
C GLY A 9 -24.49 -22.74 -35.86
N LYS A 10 -25.27 -22.24 -34.90
CA LYS A 10 -26.29 -21.24 -35.17
C LYS A 10 -25.60 -19.98 -35.73
N VAL A 11 -26.05 -19.56 -36.91
CA VAL A 11 -25.52 -18.39 -37.61
C VAL A 11 -26.29 -17.16 -37.15
N LEU A 12 -25.56 -16.14 -36.71
CA LEU A 12 -26.10 -14.85 -36.29
C LEU A 12 -25.89 -13.85 -37.41
N ARG A 13 -26.90 -13.00 -37.64
CA ARG A 13 -26.83 -11.86 -38.56
C ARG A 13 -26.60 -10.60 -37.74
N LEU A 14 -25.41 -10.03 -37.83
CA LEU A 14 -25.00 -8.88 -37.02
C LEU A 14 -25.00 -7.62 -37.88
N HIS A 15 -25.54 -6.52 -37.36
CA HIS A 15 -25.48 -5.22 -38.01
C HIS A 15 -24.19 -4.52 -37.61
N VAL A 16 -23.27 -4.30 -38.54
CA VAL A 16 -21.99 -3.63 -38.24
C VAL A 16 -22.04 -2.20 -38.76
N CYS A 17 -21.73 -1.24 -37.90
CA CYS A 17 -21.72 0.19 -38.20
C CYS A 17 -20.33 0.78 -37.93
N THR A 18 -19.82 1.60 -38.84
CA THR A 18 -18.57 2.36 -38.63
C THR A 18 -18.87 3.78 -38.15
N MET A 19 -17.85 4.42 -37.58
CA MET A 19 -17.87 5.84 -37.25
C MET A 19 -18.03 6.77 -38.47
N GLU A 20 -17.81 6.27 -39.69
CA GLU A 20 -17.99 7.00 -40.95
C GLU A 20 -19.41 6.85 -41.51
N GLY A 21 -20.29 6.11 -40.81
CA GLY A 21 -21.68 5.90 -41.21
C GLY A 21 -21.89 4.75 -42.21
N ALA A 22 -20.88 3.92 -42.46
CA ALA A 22 -21.06 2.72 -43.26
C ALA A 22 -21.72 1.63 -42.42
N GLU A 23 -22.79 1.03 -42.96
CA GLU A 23 -23.52 -0.07 -42.33
C GLU A 23 -23.64 -1.28 -43.27
N TRP A 24 -23.46 -2.48 -42.74
CA TRP A 24 -23.72 -3.73 -43.47
C TRP A 24 -24.14 -4.84 -42.51
N LEU A 25 -24.64 -5.93 -43.08
CA LEU A 25 -25.02 -7.12 -42.36
C LEU A 25 -23.93 -8.19 -42.50
N GLU A 26 -23.40 -8.69 -41.39
CA GLU A 26 -22.38 -9.73 -41.36
C GLU A 26 -22.97 -11.03 -40.80
N GLU A 27 -22.86 -12.13 -41.56
CA GLU A 27 -23.31 -13.46 -41.12
C GLU A 27 -22.14 -14.24 -40.52
N VAL A 28 -22.22 -14.52 -39.22
CA VAL A 28 -21.14 -15.15 -38.46
C VAL A 28 -21.70 -16.27 -37.57
N PRO A 29 -21.07 -17.46 -37.55
CA PRO A 29 -21.48 -18.51 -36.65
C PRO A 29 -21.06 -18.18 -35.20
N GLU A 30 -21.88 -18.63 -34.26
CA GLU A 30 -21.78 -18.41 -32.82
C GLU A 30 -20.41 -18.77 -32.19
N ASP A 31 -19.66 -19.68 -32.80
CA ASP A 31 -18.33 -20.16 -32.38
C ASP A 31 -17.16 -19.29 -32.89
N THR A 32 -17.43 -18.26 -33.69
CA THR A 32 -16.38 -17.36 -34.20
C THR A 32 -15.83 -16.47 -33.08
N THR A 33 -14.52 -16.29 -33.04
CA THR A 33 -13.89 -15.33 -32.11
C THR A 33 -14.15 -13.89 -32.54
N VAL A 34 -14.24 -12.98 -31.57
CA VAL A 34 -14.39 -11.54 -31.83
C VAL A 34 -13.23 -11.00 -32.69
N GLU A 35 -12.02 -11.55 -32.54
CA GLU A 35 -10.88 -11.21 -33.41
C GLU A 35 -11.16 -11.51 -34.89
N LYS A 36 -11.65 -12.72 -35.21
CA LYS A 36 -12.00 -13.11 -36.59
C LYS A 36 -13.18 -12.31 -37.13
N LEU A 37 -14.16 -12.02 -36.29
CA LEU A 37 -15.28 -11.14 -36.64
C LEU A 37 -14.77 -9.73 -36.99
N LYS A 38 -13.83 -9.19 -36.21
CA LYS A 38 -13.21 -7.89 -36.43
C LYS A 38 -12.40 -7.86 -37.73
N GLU A 39 -11.64 -8.92 -38.03
CA GLU A 39 -10.94 -9.06 -39.32
C GLU A 39 -11.92 -9.04 -40.51
N ARG A 40 -13.05 -9.75 -40.41
CA ARG A 40 -14.10 -9.76 -41.45
C ARG A 40 -14.72 -8.37 -41.63
N CYS A 41 -15.02 -7.68 -40.53
CA CYS A 41 -15.52 -6.31 -40.58
C CYS A 41 -14.53 -5.34 -41.26
N LEU A 42 -13.23 -5.48 -40.94
CA LEU A 42 -12.18 -4.65 -41.54
C LEU A 42 -11.99 -4.93 -43.04
N LYS A 43 -12.15 -6.19 -43.49
CA LYS A 43 -12.15 -6.55 -44.93
C LYS A 43 -13.24 -5.81 -45.70
N HIS A 44 -14.41 -5.62 -45.09
CA HIS A 44 -15.53 -4.92 -45.69
C HIS A 44 -15.31 -3.40 -45.77
N CYS A 45 -14.62 -2.79 -44.79
CA CYS A 45 -14.33 -1.35 -44.81
C CYS A 45 -13.15 -0.97 -45.73
N LEU A 46 -12.12 -1.82 -45.82
CA LEU A 46 -10.88 -1.52 -46.55
C LEU A 46 -10.49 -2.71 -47.43
N PRO A 47 -11.08 -2.84 -48.63
CA PRO A 47 -10.67 -3.85 -49.60
C PRO A 47 -9.28 -3.48 -50.16
N GLY A 48 -8.21 -3.93 -49.50
CA GLY A 48 -6.83 -3.75 -49.96
C GLY A 48 -5.76 -3.50 -48.88
N SER A 49 -6.13 -3.28 -47.62
CA SER A 49 -5.17 -3.00 -46.52
C SER A 49 -5.10 -4.16 -45.54
N LEU A 50 -4.69 -5.34 -46.02
CA LEU A 50 -4.63 -6.56 -45.20
C LEU A 50 -3.28 -7.26 -45.30
N GLU A 51 -2.20 -6.50 -45.14
CA GLU A 51 -0.85 -7.04 -44.95
C GLU A 51 -0.31 -6.83 -43.53
N ASP A 52 -0.97 -6.01 -42.69
CA ASP A 52 -0.51 -5.68 -41.34
C ASP A 52 -1.42 -6.22 -40.22
N PRO A 53 -0.97 -7.21 -39.42
CA PRO A 53 -1.67 -7.69 -38.22
C PRO A 53 -1.96 -6.59 -37.19
N LYS A 54 -1.23 -5.47 -37.26
CA LYS A 54 -1.39 -4.32 -36.37
C LYS A 54 -2.74 -3.62 -36.56
N THR A 55 -3.34 -3.71 -37.75
CA THR A 55 -4.64 -3.07 -38.05
C THR A 55 -5.77 -3.57 -37.14
N VAL A 56 -5.78 -4.87 -36.82
CA VAL A 56 -6.73 -5.52 -35.91
C VAL A 56 -6.59 -4.95 -34.49
N THR A 57 -5.36 -4.72 -34.02
CA THR A 57 -5.10 -4.15 -32.69
C THR A 57 -5.52 -2.69 -32.56
N HIS A 58 -5.51 -1.95 -33.68
CA HIS A 58 -5.91 -0.56 -33.78
C HIS A 58 -7.42 -0.35 -33.90
N HIS A 59 -8.23 -1.40 -33.89
CA HIS A 59 -9.68 -1.28 -33.90
C HIS A 59 -10.30 -2.02 -32.71
N LYS A 60 -11.46 -1.53 -32.26
CA LYS A 60 -12.30 -2.17 -31.25
C LYS A 60 -13.72 -2.32 -31.79
N LEU A 61 -14.36 -3.44 -31.46
CA LEU A 61 -15.78 -3.64 -31.67
C LEU A 61 -16.50 -3.32 -30.36
N ILE A 62 -17.60 -2.57 -30.46
CA ILE A 62 -18.43 -2.20 -29.32
C ILE A 62 -19.83 -2.74 -29.60
N HIS A 63 -20.39 -3.48 -28.66
CA HIS A 63 -21.79 -3.87 -28.75
C HIS A 63 -22.66 -2.68 -28.34
N ALA A 64 -23.52 -2.19 -29.26
CA ALA A 64 -24.29 -0.97 -29.06
C ALA A 64 -25.30 -1.09 -27.91
N THR A 65 -25.91 -2.26 -27.72
CA THR A 65 -26.94 -2.49 -26.70
C THR A 65 -26.36 -2.57 -25.29
N SER A 66 -25.18 -3.17 -25.12
CA SER A 66 -24.53 -3.34 -23.82
C SER A 66 -23.48 -2.27 -23.51
N GLU A 67 -23.23 -1.35 -24.45
CA GLU A 67 -22.18 -0.32 -24.39
C GLU A 67 -20.78 -0.87 -24.09
N LYS A 68 -20.58 -2.17 -24.31
CA LYS A 68 -19.40 -2.91 -23.90
C LYS A 68 -18.43 -3.07 -25.08
N VAL A 69 -17.15 -2.82 -24.81
CA VAL A 69 -16.07 -3.18 -25.74
C VAL A 69 -15.89 -4.69 -25.73
N LEU A 70 -16.01 -5.32 -26.90
CA LEU A 70 -15.85 -6.77 -27.05
C LEU A 70 -14.39 -7.18 -26.91
N THR A 71 -14.15 -8.33 -26.26
CA THR A 71 -12.82 -8.87 -26.03
C THR A 71 -12.40 -9.79 -27.17
N ASP A 72 -11.24 -9.53 -27.77
CA ASP A 72 -10.75 -10.27 -28.96
C ASP A 72 -10.63 -11.79 -28.73
N THR A 73 -10.31 -12.21 -27.49
CA THR A 73 -10.10 -13.61 -27.12
C THR A 73 -11.39 -14.42 -26.96
N LYS A 74 -12.55 -13.75 -26.84
CA LYS A 74 -13.83 -14.40 -26.56
C LYS A 74 -14.58 -14.72 -27.85
N THR A 75 -15.48 -15.70 -27.78
CA THR A 75 -16.40 -16.01 -28.88
C THR A 75 -17.61 -15.08 -28.88
N VAL A 76 -18.32 -15.01 -30.00
CA VAL A 76 -19.57 -14.25 -30.14
C VAL A 76 -20.62 -14.71 -29.11
N LEU A 77 -20.66 -16.01 -28.80
CA LEU A 77 -21.46 -16.60 -27.72
C LEU A 77 -21.07 -16.11 -26.32
N GLU A 78 -19.78 -16.12 -26.00
CA GLU A 78 -19.26 -15.73 -24.68
C GLU A 78 -19.46 -14.25 -24.37
N GLU A 79 -19.54 -13.41 -25.40
CA GLU A 79 -19.88 -11.99 -25.28
C GLU A 79 -21.39 -11.72 -25.31
N ASN A 80 -22.22 -12.78 -25.33
CA ASN A 80 -23.68 -12.73 -25.27
C ASN A 80 -24.32 -11.88 -26.39
N ILE A 81 -23.79 -12.02 -27.60
CA ILE A 81 -24.29 -11.31 -28.80
C ILE A 81 -25.44 -12.13 -29.41
N GLN A 82 -26.55 -11.47 -29.72
CA GLN A 82 -27.78 -12.05 -30.26
C GLN A 82 -27.97 -11.79 -31.76
N ASP A 83 -28.94 -12.47 -32.39
CA ASP A 83 -29.28 -12.24 -33.81
C ASP A 83 -29.83 -10.82 -33.96
N ARG A 84 -29.31 -10.08 -34.95
CA ARG A 84 -29.62 -8.67 -35.26
C ARG A 84 -29.09 -7.63 -34.29
N ASP A 85 -28.14 -8.00 -33.43
CA ASP A 85 -27.43 -7.01 -32.62
C ASP A 85 -26.56 -6.07 -33.46
N VAL A 86 -26.39 -4.85 -32.96
CA VAL A 86 -25.62 -3.79 -33.62
C VAL A 86 -24.23 -3.68 -33.01
N LEU A 87 -23.21 -3.80 -33.84
CA LEU A 87 -21.80 -3.69 -33.48
C LEU A 87 -21.18 -2.44 -34.11
N LEU A 88 -20.51 -1.63 -33.29
CA LEU A 88 -19.79 -0.44 -33.73
C LEU A 88 -18.31 -0.73 -33.89
N LEU A 89 -17.79 -0.61 -35.10
CA LEU A 89 -16.37 -0.71 -35.40
C LEU A 89 -15.71 0.67 -35.25
N VAL A 90 -14.81 0.80 -34.27
CA VAL A 90 -14.15 2.06 -33.92
C VAL A 90 -12.64 1.92 -33.98
N LYS A 91 -11.97 2.85 -34.67
CA LYS A 91 -10.52 2.97 -34.66
C LYS A 91 -10.04 3.48 -33.29
N LYS A 92 -9.18 2.72 -32.62
CA LYS A 92 -8.50 3.15 -31.40
C LYS A 92 -7.59 4.33 -31.73
N ARG A 93 -7.55 5.31 -30.84
CA ARG A 93 -6.57 6.40 -30.90
C ARG A 93 -5.18 5.76 -30.80
N ALA A 94 -4.33 5.97 -31.80
CA ALA A 94 -2.96 5.46 -31.74
C ALA A 94 -2.27 6.04 -30.49
N PRO A 95 -1.52 5.23 -29.72
CA PRO A 95 -0.60 5.77 -28.73
C PRO A 95 0.37 6.70 -29.47
N THR A 96 0.58 7.90 -28.94
CA THR A 96 1.56 8.84 -29.50
C THR A 96 2.92 8.15 -29.47
N LEU A 97 3.45 7.76 -30.64
CA LEU A 97 4.82 7.29 -30.72
C LEU A 97 5.74 8.47 -30.39
N LEU A 98 6.78 8.21 -29.60
CA LEU A 98 7.80 9.19 -29.27
C LEU A 98 8.32 9.85 -30.56
N PRO A 99 8.33 11.19 -30.66
CA PRO A 99 8.69 11.87 -31.90
C PRO A 99 10.15 11.58 -32.27
N LYS A 100 10.40 11.23 -33.53
CA LYS A 100 11.75 11.24 -34.10
C LYS A 100 12.15 12.71 -34.33
N MET A 101 13.44 13.02 -34.14
CA MET A 101 14.00 14.39 -34.12
C MET A 101 13.66 15.29 -35.32
N SER A 102 13.20 14.72 -36.45
CA SER A 102 12.79 15.47 -37.64
C SER A 102 11.38 16.07 -37.57
N ASP A 103 10.48 15.58 -36.71
CA ASP A 103 9.08 16.03 -36.63
C ASP A 103 8.85 17.22 -35.69
N VAL A 104 9.86 17.61 -34.90
CA VAL A 104 9.76 18.67 -33.88
C VAL A 104 9.47 20.04 -34.52
N VAL A 105 10.03 20.32 -35.70
CA VAL A 105 9.90 21.63 -36.36
C VAL A 105 8.50 21.83 -36.98
N ALA A 106 7.85 20.76 -37.43
CA ALA A 106 6.49 20.82 -37.96
C ALA A 106 5.42 20.79 -36.85
N GLU A 107 5.71 20.11 -35.73
CA GLU A 107 4.84 20.08 -34.54
C GLU A 107 4.83 21.41 -33.79
N GLU A 108 5.96 22.12 -33.65
CA GLU A 108 5.99 23.41 -32.94
C GLU A 108 5.09 24.45 -33.61
N LYS A 109 5.05 24.48 -34.94
CA LYS A 109 4.17 25.39 -35.69
C LYS A 109 2.68 25.07 -35.50
N ARG A 110 2.32 23.79 -35.30
CA ARG A 110 0.93 23.36 -35.00
C ARG A 110 0.57 23.53 -33.52
N LYS A 111 1.50 23.34 -32.60
CA LYS A 111 1.32 23.57 -31.14
C LYS A 111 1.11 25.05 -30.81
N GLN A 112 1.70 25.96 -31.59
CA GLN A 112 1.50 27.40 -31.39
C GLN A 112 0.09 27.87 -31.77
N GLU A 113 -0.58 27.18 -32.71
CA GLU A 113 -1.98 27.43 -33.09
C GLU A 113 -3.00 26.68 -32.21
N GLN A 114 -2.58 25.63 -31.49
CA GLN A 114 -3.41 24.84 -30.57
C GLN A 114 -3.00 25.00 -29.11
N LYS A 115 -2.72 26.24 -28.68
CA LYS A 115 -2.44 26.52 -27.27
C LYS A 115 -3.70 26.23 -26.45
N ALA A 116 -3.59 25.31 -25.48
CA ALA A 116 -4.67 25.02 -24.55
C ALA A 116 -5.16 26.33 -23.90
N PRO A 117 -6.48 26.48 -23.68
CA PRO A 117 -7.01 27.70 -23.07
C PRO A 117 -6.39 27.92 -21.69
N ASP A 118 -5.97 29.17 -21.44
CA ASP A 118 -5.29 29.54 -20.21
C ASP A 118 -6.22 29.37 -19.00
N LYS A 119 -5.66 29.11 -17.80
CA LYS A 119 -6.45 28.81 -16.59
C LYS A 119 -7.48 29.91 -16.29
N ASP A 120 -7.10 31.16 -16.50
CA ASP A 120 -7.99 32.33 -16.37
C ASP A 120 -9.09 32.38 -17.43
N ALA A 121 -8.80 31.95 -18.65
CA ALA A 121 -9.80 31.88 -19.72
C ALA A 121 -10.84 30.79 -19.44
N ILE A 122 -10.40 29.66 -18.88
CA ILE A 122 -11.29 28.59 -18.42
C ILE A 122 -12.19 29.10 -17.30
N LEU A 123 -11.63 29.72 -16.25
CA LEU A 123 -12.40 30.27 -15.13
C LEU A 123 -13.43 31.31 -15.58
N LYS A 124 -13.03 32.18 -16.52
CA LYS A 124 -13.93 33.19 -17.08
C LYS A 124 -15.05 32.58 -17.92
N ALA A 125 -14.76 31.52 -18.68
CA ALA A 125 -15.75 30.83 -19.51
C ALA A 125 -16.70 29.95 -18.68
N THR A 126 -16.25 29.41 -17.55
CA THR A 126 -17.05 28.52 -16.69
C THR A 126 -17.76 29.24 -15.54
N ALA A 127 -17.52 30.54 -15.34
CA ALA A 127 -18.09 31.34 -14.24
C ALA A 127 -19.63 31.31 -14.13
N ASN A 128 -20.33 31.09 -15.24
CA ASN A 128 -21.80 31.11 -15.29
C ASN A 128 -22.43 29.70 -15.27
N LEU A 129 -21.62 28.65 -15.14
CA LEU A 129 -22.11 27.28 -15.11
C LEU A 129 -22.45 26.88 -13.67
N PRO A 130 -23.65 26.35 -13.39
CA PRO A 130 -23.98 25.82 -12.08
C PRO A 130 -23.08 24.61 -11.78
N ALA A 131 -22.39 24.63 -10.65
CA ALA A 131 -21.59 23.50 -10.19
C ALA A 131 -22.50 22.27 -9.97
N ARG A 132 -22.51 21.35 -10.93
CA ARG A 132 -23.14 20.03 -10.78
C ARG A 132 -22.03 19.03 -10.50
N SER A 133 -22.16 18.30 -9.40
CA SER A 133 -21.20 17.27 -8.96
C SER A 133 -19.85 17.79 -8.44
N ALA A 134 -19.82 18.93 -7.74
CA ALA A 134 -18.61 19.38 -7.02
C ALA A 134 -18.18 18.41 -5.90
N ASP A 135 -19.12 17.62 -5.37
CA ASP A 135 -18.88 16.65 -4.30
C ASP A 135 -18.48 15.25 -4.77
N ARG A 136 -18.31 15.03 -6.08
CA ARG A 136 -17.72 13.76 -6.52
C ARG A 136 -16.21 13.86 -6.36
N SER A 137 -15.73 13.84 -5.11
CA SER A 137 -14.44 13.23 -4.86
C SER A 137 -14.58 11.81 -5.40
N VAL A 138 -14.02 11.55 -6.58
CA VAL A 138 -13.77 10.18 -6.97
C VAL A 138 -12.79 9.69 -5.92
N SER A 139 -13.29 8.97 -4.91
CA SER A 139 -12.47 8.24 -3.96
C SER A 139 -11.75 7.18 -4.79
N HIS A 140 -10.67 7.62 -5.42
CA HIS A 140 -9.76 6.79 -6.17
C HIS A 140 -9.02 5.98 -5.12
N HIS A 141 -9.57 4.82 -4.74
CA HIS A 141 -8.94 3.93 -3.77
C HIS A 141 -7.56 3.51 -4.27
N ASN A 142 -6.56 4.28 -3.87
CA ASN A 142 -5.17 3.91 -3.95
C ASN A 142 -4.85 3.18 -2.64
N MET A 143 -3.97 2.17 -2.67
CA MET A 143 -3.43 1.54 -1.45
C MET A 143 -2.85 2.56 -0.44
N ARG A 144 -2.51 3.76 -0.92
CA ARG A 144 -2.07 4.93 -0.15
C ARG A 144 -3.18 5.51 0.76
N ASP A 145 -4.45 5.34 0.40
CA ASP A 145 -5.59 5.79 1.20
C ASP A 145 -5.80 4.91 2.43
N PHE A 146 -5.64 3.58 2.31
CA PHE A 146 -5.72 2.72 3.49
C PHE A 146 -4.59 3.01 4.46
N GLN A 147 -3.35 3.24 4.01
CA GLN A 147 -2.25 3.54 4.94
C GLN A 147 -2.46 4.88 5.67
N THR A 148 -2.96 5.90 4.99
CA THR A 148 -3.26 7.20 5.61
C THR A 148 -4.45 7.13 6.55
N GLU A 149 -5.51 6.40 6.19
CA GLU A 149 -6.66 6.17 7.08
C GLU A 149 -6.32 5.23 8.24
N LEU A 150 -5.50 4.20 8.01
CA LEU A 150 -5.01 3.29 9.04
C LEU A 150 -4.22 4.06 10.11
N ARG A 151 -3.40 5.03 9.72
CA ARG A 151 -2.72 5.91 10.67
C ARG A 151 -3.73 6.58 11.61
N LYS A 152 -4.79 7.19 11.07
CA LYS A 152 -5.83 7.86 11.88
C LYS A 152 -6.58 6.88 12.78
N ILE A 153 -6.86 5.65 12.29
CA ILE A 153 -7.43 4.57 13.11
C ILE A 153 -6.51 4.28 14.29
N LEU A 154 -5.23 4.01 14.02
CA LEU A 154 -4.24 3.65 15.03
C LEU A 154 -4.06 4.74 16.09
N VAL A 155 -3.98 6.02 15.70
CA VAL A 155 -3.94 7.16 16.64
C VAL A 155 -5.11 7.10 17.62
N SER A 156 -6.32 6.88 17.13
CA SER A 156 -7.54 6.85 17.96
C SER A 156 -7.58 5.61 18.86
N LEU A 157 -7.13 4.46 18.35
CA LEU A 157 -7.08 3.22 19.12
C LEU A 157 -6.02 3.26 20.21
N ILE A 158 -4.88 3.91 19.97
CA ILE A 158 -3.84 4.13 20.96
C ILE A 158 -4.38 4.93 22.14
N GLU A 159 -5.11 6.02 21.89
CA GLU A 159 -5.73 6.80 22.96
C GLU A 159 -6.71 5.98 23.80
N VAL A 160 -7.49 5.11 23.16
CA VAL A 160 -8.42 4.21 23.88
C VAL A 160 -7.67 3.14 24.65
N ALA A 161 -6.68 2.48 24.05
CA ALA A 161 -5.88 1.46 24.71
C ALA A 161 -5.10 2.03 25.90
N GLN A 162 -4.53 3.24 25.79
CA GLN A 162 -3.89 3.93 26.91
C GLN A 162 -4.87 4.15 28.07
N LYS A 163 -6.10 4.60 27.78
CA LYS A 163 -7.15 4.79 28.81
C LYS A 163 -7.57 3.47 29.44
N LEU A 164 -7.74 2.41 28.65
CA LEU A 164 -8.11 1.08 29.15
C LEU A 164 -7.01 0.47 30.02
N LEU A 165 -5.76 0.57 29.58
CA LEU A 165 -4.60 0.06 30.31
C LEU A 165 -4.34 0.85 31.59
N ALA A 166 -4.61 2.15 31.61
CA ALA A 166 -4.52 2.97 32.82
C ALA A 166 -5.54 2.59 33.92
N LEU A 167 -6.52 1.75 33.62
CA LEU A 167 -7.45 1.19 34.61
C LEU A 167 -6.92 -0.10 35.26
N ASN A 168 -5.88 -0.73 34.68
CA ASN A 168 -5.29 -1.95 35.21
C ASN A 168 -4.20 -1.60 36.24
N PRO A 169 -4.28 -2.10 37.49
CA PRO A 169 -3.30 -1.79 38.53
C PRO A 169 -1.90 -2.32 38.20
N ASP A 170 -1.79 -3.42 37.44
CA ASP A 170 -0.52 -4.05 37.06
C ASP A 170 0.06 -3.51 35.73
N ALA A 171 -0.57 -2.48 35.14
CA ALA A 171 -0.22 -2.01 33.80
C ALA A 171 1.26 -1.59 33.68
N VAL A 172 1.82 -0.97 34.73
CA VAL A 172 3.22 -0.53 34.74
C VAL A 172 4.19 -1.70 34.53
N GLU A 173 3.99 -2.80 35.26
CA GLU A 173 4.85 -3.98 35.15
C GLU A 173 4.67 -4.69 33.82
N LEU A 174 3.42 -4.81 33.37
CA LEU A 174 3.10 -5.41 32.07
C LEU A 174 3.73 -4.61 30.92
N PHE A 175 3.76 -3.28 31.01
CA PHE A 175 4.44 -2.42 30.03
C PHE A 175 5.96 -2.58 30.06
N LYS A 176 6.57 -2.59 31.25
CA LYS A 176 8.02 -2.79 31.40
C LYS A 176 8.45 -4.13 30.80
N LYS A 177 7.68 -5.19 31.08
CA LYS A 177 7.94 -6.53 30.52
C LYS A 177 7.73 -6.59 29.01
N ALA A 178 6.63 -6.03 28.51
CA ALA A 178 6.35 -6.02 27.07
C ALA A 178 7.40 -5.22 26.30
N ASN A 179 7.85 -4.06 26.83
CA ASN A 179 8.88 -3.28 26.17
C ASN A 179 10.25 -4.00 26.18
N ALA A 180 10.60 -4.68 27.28
CA ALA A 180 11.84 -5.47 27.34
C ALA A 180 11.85 -6.62 26.34
N MET A 181 10.74 -7.35 26.23
CA MET A 181 10.60 -8.44 25.24
C MET A 181 10.73 -7.94 23.80
N LEU A 182 10.17 -6.76 23.49
CA LEU A 182 10.29 -6.17 22.15
C LEU A 182 11.70 -5.66 21.86
N ASP A 183 12.38 -5.06 22.86
CA ASP A 183 13.77 -4.63 22.72
C ASP A 183 14.70 -5.85 22.45
N GLU A 184 14.47 -6.98 23.14
CA GLU A 184 15.19 -8.25 22.90
C GLU A 184 14.88 -8.85 21.50
N ASP A 185 13.61 -8.87 21.09
CA ASP A 185 13.19 -9.35 19.78
C ASP A 185 13.78 -8.53 18.62
N GLU A 186 13.98 -7.21 18.79
CA GLU A 186 14.63 -6.35 17.78
C GLU A 186 16.13 -6.58 17.70
N GLU A 187 16.82 -6.75 18.82
CA GLU A 187 18.28 -7.01 18.85
C GLU A 187 18.64 -8.38 18.24
N ASP A 188 17.73 -9.35 18.30
CA ASP A 188 17.93 -10.67 17.70
C ASP A 188 17.55 -10.77 16.23
N ARG A 189 16.77 -9.83 15.69
CA ARG A 189 16.36 -9.86 14.28
C ARG A 189 17.45 -9.30 13.37
N VAL A 190 17.75 -10.03 12.30
CA VAL A 190 18.69 -9.62 11.26
C VAL A 190 17.91 -9.46 9.95
N ASP A 191 18.12 -8.36 9.23
CA ASP A 191 17.52 -8.17 7.90
C ASP A 191 18.09 -9.24 6.95
N GLU A 192 17.21 -10.15 6.52
CA GLU A 192 17.56 -11.25 5.61
C GLU A 192 18.07 -10.75 4.25
N ILE A 193 17.64 -9.57 3.79
CA ILE A 193 18.08 -8.99 2.52
C ILE A 193 19.52 -8.50 2.67
N ALA A 194 19.80 -7.76 3.75
CA ALA A 194 21.14 -7.30 4.08
C ALA A 194 22.11 -8.47 4.33
N LEU A 195 21.64 -9.50 5.03
CA LEU A 195 22.38 -10.73 5.29
C LEU A 195 22.68 -11.48 3.99
N ARG A 196 21.71 -11.60 3.09
CA ARG A 196 21.89 -12.21 1.77
C ARG A 196 22.91 -11.44 0.93
N GLN A 197 22.90 -10.11 0.97
CA GLN A 197 23.88 -9.30 0.25
C GLN A 197 25.32 -9.53 0.75
N LEU A 198 25.54 -9.56 2.07
CA LEU A 198 26.87 -9.82 2.63
C LEU A 198 27.34 -11.26 2.39
N THR A 199 26.43 -12.24 2.46
CA THR A 199 26.76 -13.64 2.18
C THR A 199 27.04 -13.89 0.69
N GLU A 200 26.32 -13.23 -0.22
CA GLU A 200 26.60 -13.26 -1.67
C GLU A 200 27.97 -12.65 -2.01
N MET A 201 28.45 -11.70 -1.20
CA MET A 201 29.80 -11.12 -1.30
C MET A 201 30.90 -12.05 -0.74
N GLY A 202 30.53 -13.20 -0.15
CA GLY A 202 31.46 -14.20 0.35
C GLY A 202 31.78 -14.11 1.84
N PHE A 203 31.09 -13.25 2.61
CA PHE A 203 31.25 -13.21 4.06
C PHE A 203 30.46 -14.36 4.73
N PRO A 204 31.02 -15.04 5.75
CA PRO A 204 30.30 -16.06 6.50
C PRO A 204 29.03 -15.49 7.16
N GLU A 205 27.93 -16.24 7.11
CA GLU A 205 26.63 -15.82 7.62
C GLU A 205 26.67 -15.42 9.10
N SER A 206 27.37 -16.19 9.94
CA SER A 206 27.56 -15.87 11.37
C SER A 206 28.23 -14.52 11.60
N ARG A 207 29.22 -14.19 10.76
CA ARG A 207 29.97 -12.94 10.84
C ARG A 207 29.16 -11.77 10.28
N ALA A 208 28.45 -12.00 9.18
CA ALA A 208 27.55 -11.04 8.57
C ALA A 208 26.39 -10.66 9.50
N VAL A 209 25.78 -11.64 10.19
CA VAL A 209 24.78 -11.40 11.25
C VAL A 209 25.35 -10.50 12.34
N LYS A 210 26.54 -10.83 12.86
CA LYS A 210 27.17 -10.05 13.93
C LYS A 210 27.50 -8.63 13.50
N ALA A 211 28.04 -8.47 12.29
CA ALA A 211 28.36 -7.17 11.72
C ALA A 211 27.10 -6.34 11.45
N LEU A 212 26.02 -6.94 10.96
CA LEU A 212 24.75 -6.26 10.74
C LEU A 212 24.12 -5.81 12.07
N ARG A 213 24.16 -6.65 13.10
CA ARG A 213 23.68 -6.28 14.44
C ARG A 213 24.47 -5.12 15.04
N LEU A 214 25.80 -5.14 14.92
CA LEU A 214 26.68 -4.07 15.45
C LEU A 214 26.56 -2.75 14.67
N ASN A 215 26.14 -2.80 13.40
CA ASN A 215 26.10 -1.65 12.50
C ASN A 215 24.67 -1.29 12.09
N HIS A 216 23.70 -1.47 12.99
CA HIS A 216 22.31 -1.03 12.82
C HIS A 216 21.67 -1.49 11.51
N MET A 217 21.94 -2.73 11.11
CA MET A 217 21.44 -3.35 9.88
C MET A 217 21.88 -2.66 8.57
N SER A 218 22.89 -1.79 8.63
CA SER A 218 23.46 -1.14 7.46
C SER A 218 24.48 -2.04 6.78
N VAL A 219 24.17 -2.48 5.56
CA VAL A 219 25.07 -3.32 4.74
C VAL A 219 26.43 -2.66 4.54
N THR A 220 26.46 -1.36 4.30
CA THR A 220 27.70 -0.61 4.05
C THR A 220 28.60 -0.55 5.28
N GLN A 221 28.03 -0.26 6.45
CA GLN A 221 28.80 -0.18 7.70
C GLN A 221 29.18 -1.56 8.20
N ALA A 222 28.29 -2.55 8.06
CA ALA A 222 28.60 -3.94 8.36
C ALA A 222 29.73 -4.48 7.49
N MET A 223 29.78 -4.12 6.21
CA MET A 223 30.89 -4.50 5.33
C MET A 223 32.22 -3.87 5.77
N GLU A 224 32.23 -2.59 6.12
CA GLU A 224 33.43 -1.90 6.61
C GLU A 224 33.94 -2.57 7.91
N TRP A 225 33.03 -2.87 8.83
CA TRP A 225 33.35 -3.59 10.07
C TRP A 225 33.90 -5.01 9.80
N LEU A 226 33.31 -5.74 8.85
CA LEU A 226 33.77 -7.08 8.43
C LEU A 226 35.18 -7.05 7.82
N ILE A 227 35.53 -5.99 7.11
CA ILE A 227 36.86 -5.80 6.52
C ILE A 227 37.88 -5.43 7.58
N GLU A 228 37.53 -4.53 8.50
CA GLU A 228 38.39 -4.14 9.62
C GLU A 228 38.69 -5.30 10.58
N HIS A 229 37.74 -6.22 10.73
CA HIS A 229 37.85 -7.39 11.62
C HIS A 229 38.03 -8.71 10.84
N ALA A 230 38.55 -8.65 9.62
CA ALA A 230 38.71 -9.81 8.74
C ALA A 230 39.62 -10.91 9.36
N ASP A 231 40.66 -10.49 10.10
CA ASP A 231 41.72 -11.36 10.62
C ASP A 231 41.55 -11.80 12.09
N ASP A 232 40.44 -11.45 12.75
CA ASP A 232 40.19 -11.80 14.16
C ASP A 232 39.38 -13.10 14.29
N PRO A 233 39.99 -14.22 14.73
CA PRO A 233 39.30 -15.51 14.88
C PRO A 233 38.31 -15.55 16.06
N SER A 234 38.33 -14.56 16.96
CA SER A 234 37.37 -14.46 18.07
C SER A 234 36.00 -13.96 17.61
N VAL A 235 35.91 -13.40 16.40
CA VAL A 235 34.68 -12.85 15.84
C VAL A 235 33.68 -13.95 15.48
N ASP A 236 34.18 -15.15 15.15
CA ASP A 236 33.38 -16.32 14.78
C ASP A 236 32.80 -17.06 16.00
N ALA A 237 33.13 -16.63 17.23
CA ALA A 237 32.48 -17.14 18.42
C ALA A 237 31.03 -16.62 18.49
N PRO A 238 30.03 -17.49 18.74
CA PRO A 238 28.65 -17.06 18.94
C PRO A 238 28.60 -16.07 20.10
N LEU A 239 27.81 -15.01 19.94
CA LEU A 239 27.56 -14.04 21.01
C LEU A 239 27.07 -14.78 22.27
N PRO A 240 27.54 -14.39 23.47
CA PRO A 240 27.11 -15.03 24.71
C PRO A 240 25.61 -14.81 24.89
N GLY A 241 24.82 -15.88 24.69
CA GLY A 241 23.35 -15.85 24.71
C GLY A 241 22.71 -16.98 23.89
N SER A 242 23.40 -17.46 22.84
CA SER A 242 22.91 -18.55 21.97
C SER A 242 23.40 -19.94 22.42
N ALA A 243 23.07 -20.36 23.64
CA ALA A 243 23.20 -21.76 24.03
C ALA A 243 21.86 -22.30 24.54
N PRO A 244 21.35 -23.44 24.02
CA PRO A 244 20.30 -24.18 24.69
C PRO A 244 20.90 -24.76 25.97
N ALA A 245 20.57 -24.16 27.11
CA ALA A 245 20.98 -24.67 28.41
C ALA A 245 20.26 -26.01 28.68
N GLU A 246 20.96 -27.12 28.43
CA GLU A 246 20.67 -28.38 29.08
C GLU A 246 20.87 -28.22 30.59
N ALA A 247 19.78 -28.40 31.34
CA ALA A 247 19.77 -28.44 32.78
C ALA A 247 20.49 -29.69 33.31
N PRO A 248 21.18 -29.55 34.45
CA PRO A 248 21.03 -30.52 35.52
C PRO A 248 20.43 -29.87 36.76
N ALA A 249 19.62 -30.67 37.44
CA ALA A 249 18.85 -30.37 38.64
C ALA A 249 19.70 -29.88 39.82
N GLU A 250 19.12 -29.07 40.71
CA GLU A 250 18.74 -29.49 42.06
C GLU A 250 17.98 -28.38 42.80
N GLY A 251 17.23 -28.79 43.83
CA GLY A 251 16.08 -28.08 44.37
C GLY A 251 16.41 -26.92 45.31
N ALA A 252 15.50 -25.96 45.33
CA ALA A 252 15.22 -25.15 46.51
C ALA A 252 13.73 -24.79 46.50
N ALA A 253 12.98 -25.50 47.34
CA ALA A 253 11.62 -25.15 47.70
C ALA A 253 11.64 -23.93 48.63
N SER A 254 10.81 -22.93 48.34
CA SER A 254 10.18 -22.05 49.34
C SER A 254 9.01 -21.35 48.65
N SER A 255 7.82 -21.95 48.72
CA SER A 255 6.74 -21.54 49.64
C SER A 255 6.17 -20.16 49.29
N ALA A 256 4.99 -20.24 48.68
CA ALA A 256 4.03 -19.16 48.60
C ALA A 256 3.63 -18.67 50.01
N GLU A 257 3.66 -17.35 50.20
CA GLU A 257 2.76 -16.69 51.13
C GLU A 257 2.07 -15.55 50.39
N ALA A 258 0.78 -15.77 50.15
CA ALA A 258 -0.17 -14.71 49.89
C ALA A 258 -0.40 -13.95 51.20
N ALA A 259 -0.21 -12.64 51.18
CA ALA A 259 -0.74 -11.74 52.20
C ALA A 259 -1.53 -10.64 51.49
N ALA A 260 -2.85 -10.82 51.48
CA ALA A 260 -3.83 -9.82 51.11
C ALA A 260 -4.06 -8.86 52.29
N GLY A 261 -4.14 -7.56 51.99
CA GLY A 261 -4.74 -6.55 52.86
C GLY A 261 -4.02 -5.18 52.84
N PRO A 262 -4.71 -4.09 53.21
CA PRO A 262 -5.26 -3.17 52.22
C PRO A 262 -4.80 -1.71 52.40
N SER A 263 -5.13 -0.87 51.40
CA SER A 263 -5.14 0.61 51.39
C SER A 263 -3.86 1.31 50.92
N SER A 264 -3.96 2.04 49.81
CA SER A 264 -3.50 3.43 49.70
C SER A 264 -3.92 3.98 48.34
N GLU A 265 -4.89 4.89 48.37
CA GLU A 265 -5.31 5.69 47.21
C GLU A 265 -4.17 6.59 46.68
N GLU A 266 -3.03 6.67 47.37
CA GLU A 266 -1.79 7.35 46.95
C GLU A 266 -1.01 6.57 45.87
N GLY A 267 -1.02 5.23 45.87
CA GLY A 267 -0.30 4.43 44.87
C GLY A 267 -0.93 4.48 43.47
N GLY A 268 -2.21 4.87 43.37
CA GLY A 268 -2.91 4.99 42.11
C GLY A 268 -2.57 6.25 41.31
N GLU A 269 -2.18 7.34 41.98
CA GLU A 269 -1.71 8.56 41.31
C GLU A 269 -0.25 8.40 40.86
N GLU A 270 0.62 7.85 41.70
CA GLU A 270 2.02 7.55 41.32
C GLU A 270 2.10 6.55 40.16
N ALA A 271 1.29 5.48 40.17
CA ALA A 271 1.25 4.51 39.06
C ALA A 271 0.71 5.13 37.76
N LYS A 272 -0.26 6.05 37.83
CA LYS A 272 -0.76 6.79 36.66
C LYS A 272 0.28 7.77 36.13
N ASP A 273 1.02 8.45 37.00
CA ASP A 273 2.09 9.35 36.61
C ASP A 273 3.28 8.58 36.01
N GLU A 274 3.63 7.42 36.57
CA GLU A 274 4.62 6.49 35.99
C GLU A 274 4.17 5.97 34.62
N LEU A 275 2.91 5.53 34.48
CA LEU A 275 2.35 5.12 33.18
C LEU A 275 2.40 6.27 32.18
N THR A 276 2.05 7.48 32.61
CA THR A 276 2.06 8.66 31.75
C THR A 276 3.48 9.02 31.31
N GLU A 277 4.47 8.90 32.19
CA GLU A 277 5.88 9.05 31.83
C GLU A 277 6.40 7.90 30.96
N ILE A 278 5.93 6.66 31.17
CA ILE A 278 6.23 5.52 30.29
C ILE A 278 5.65 5.77 28.89
N PHE A 279 4.39 6.20 28.77
CA PHE A 279 3.78 6.56 27.50
C PHE A 279 4.50 7.73 26.82
N LYS A 280 4.89 8.78 27.57
CA LYS A 280 5.72 9.87 27.03
C LYS A 280 7.09 9.39 26.58
N LYS A 281 7.73 8.48 27.31
CA LYS A 281 9.06 7.96 26.99
C LYS A 281 9.04 7.03 25.79
N ILE A 282 8.00 6.20 25.66
CA ILE A 282 7.74 5.39 24.47
C ILE A 282 7.51 6.33 23.29
N ARG A 283 6.58 7.27 23.40
CA ARG A 283 6.29 8.26 22.36
C ARG A 283 7.53 9.06 21.95
N ARG A 284 8.39 9.47 22.88
CA ARG A 284 9.65 10.20 22.61
C ARG A 284 10.75 9.35 22.00
N LYS A 285 10.93 8.11 22.47
CA LYS A 285 11.93 7.19 21.89
C LYS A 285 11.65 6.93 20.42
N ARG A 286 10.36 6.96 20.10
CA ARG A 286 9.79 6.46 18.88
C ARG A 286 9.28 7.59 17.95
N GLU A 287 9.36 8.86 18.37
CA GLU A 287 9.19 10.05 17.51
C GLU A 287 9.84 9.88 16.12
N PHE A 288 9.08 10.21 15.07
CA PHE A 288 9.49 10.06 13.67
C PHE A 288 10.92 10.52 13.45
N ARG A 289 11.79 9.58 13.02
CA ARG A 289 13.18 9.86 12.68
C ARG A 289 13.34 10.03 11.18
N PRO A 290 13.63 11.25 10.69
CA PRO A 290 13.89 11.47 9.29
C PRO A 290 15.21 10.81 8.88
N ASP A 291 15.26 10.15 7.71
CA ASP A 291 16.49 9.57 7.17
C ASP A 291 17.53 10.70 6.95
N PRO A 292 18.68 10.68 7.65
CA PRO A 292 19.70 11.72 7.53
C PRO A 292 20.17 11.92 6.09
N ARG A 293 20.25 10.85 5.30
CA ARG A 293 20.69 10.93 3.90
C ARG A 293 19.65 11.63 3.03
N ALA A 294 18.37 11.32 3.25
CA ALA A 294 17.27 11.96 2.54
C ALA A 294 17.13 13.44 2.95
N VAL A 295 17.35 13.76 4.23
CA VAL A 295 17.34 15.13 4.74
C VAL A 295 18.43 15.97 4.07
N ILE A 296 19.68 15.48 4.10
CA ILE A 296 20.82 16.17 3.49
C ILE A 296 20.57 16.38 2.00
N ALA A 297 20.14 15.35 1.27
CA ALA A 297 19.91 15.45 -0.16
C ALA A 297 18.80 16.45 -0.52
N LEU A 298 17.72 16.53 0.26
CA LEU A 298 16.66 17.51 0.02
C LEU A 298 17.10 18.93 0.45
N MET A 299 17.89 19.07 1.51
CA MET A 299 18.48 20.36 1.89
C MET A 299 19.45 20.88 0.82
N GLU A 300 20.24 20.02 0.19
CA GLU A 300 21.13 20.36 -0.93
C GLU A 300 20.35 20.86 -2.16
N MET A 301 19.10 20.43 -2.34
CA MET A 301 18.19 20.94 -3.37
C MET A 301 17.62 22.32 -3.03
N GLY A 302 17.91 22.86 -1.84
CA GLY A 302 17.51 24.19 -1.39
C GLY A 302 16.21 24.24 -0.58
N PHE A 303 15.71 23.10 -0.11
CA PHE A 303 14.54 23.04 0.77
C PHE A 303 14.90 23.29 2.24
N ASP A 304 14.02 23.94 2.97
CA ASP A 304 14.19 24.20 4.41
C ASP A 304 14.13 22.89 5.21
N GLU A 305 15.02 22.73 6.19
CA GLU A 305 15.11 21.52 7.03
C GLU A 305 13.76 21.13 7.65
N LYS A 306 12.99 22.10 8.14
CA LYS A 306 11.66 21.87 8.72
C LYS A 306 10.68 21.27 7.70
N GLU A 307 10.66 21.83 6.50
CA GLU A 307 9.78 21.36 5.42
C GLU A 307 10.21 19.97 4.93
N VAL A 308 11.51 19.72 4.89
CA VAL A 308 12.09 18.41 4.54
C VAL A 308 11.69 17.35 5.56
N VAL A 309 11.79 17.65 6.86
CA VAL A 309 11.36 16.73 7.92
C VAL A 309 9.87 16.45 7.83
N ASP A 310 9.04 17.47 7.59
CA ASP A 310 7.60 17.30 7.43
C ASP A 310 7.24 16.48 6.17
N ALA A 311 7.93 16.73 5.05
CA ALA A 311 7.75 15.98 3.82
C ALA A 311 8.14 14.51 3.97
N LEU A 312 9.24 14.24 4.66
CA LEU A 312 9.69 12.89 4.97
C LEU A 312 8.74 12.21 5.96
N ARG A 313 8.17 12.95 6.92
CA ARG A 313 7.17 12.43 7.87
C ARG A 313 5.90 11.99 7.14
N VAL A 314 5.40 12.80 6.22
CA VAL A 314 4.19 12.49 5.45
C VAL A 314 4.41 11.31 4.50
N ASN A 315 5.62 11.17 3.95
CA ASN A 315 5.94 10.18 2.94
C ASN A 315 6.76 8.99 3.45
N ASN A 316 6.82 8.77 4.77
CA ASN A 316 7.52 7.64 5.40
C ASN A 316 8.98 7.49 4.93
N ASN A 317 9.77 8.58 5.01
CA ASN A 317 11.18 8.64 4.58
C ASN A 317 11.44 8.37 3.08
N GLN A 318 10.41 8.35 2.22
CA GLN A 318 10.61 8.23 0.78
C GLN A 318 11.06 9.56 0.17
N GLN A 319 12.35 9.68 -0.15
CA GLN A 319 12.94 10.91 -0.70
C GLN A 319 12.21 11.42 -1.96
N ASN A 320 11.87 10.54 -2.90
CA ASN A 320 11.20 10.93 -4.15
C ASN A 320 9.80 11.50 -3.90
N ALA A 321 9.01 10.82 -3.06
CA ALA A 321 7.66 11.26 -2.70
C ALA A 321 7.69 12.53 -1.82
N ALA A 322 8.69 12.67 -0.94
CA ALA A 322 8.91 13.88 -0.18
C ALA A 322 9.28 15.07 -1.10
N CYS A 323 10.10 14.85 -2.12
CA CYS A 323 10.41 15.87 -3.13
C CYS A 323 9.15 16.28 -3.92
N GLU A 324 8.34 15.31 -4.37
CA GLU A 324 7.05 15.60 -5.02
C GLU A 324 6.09 16.38 -4.11
N TRP A 325 6.06 16.04 -2.82
CA TRP A 325 5.23 16.72 -1.83
C TRP A 325 5.70 18.17 -1.59
N LEU A 326 7.01 18.40 -1.53
CA LEU A 326 7.62 19.74 -1.37
C LEU A 326 7.37 20.64 -2.59
N LEU A 327 7.37 20.06 -3.78
CA LEU A 327 7.12 20.76 -5.06
C LEU A 327 5.63 20.91 -5.40
N GLY A 328 4.75 20.19 -4.70
CA GLY A 328 3.31 20.17 -4.94
C GLY A 328 2.48 21.00 -3.96
N ASP A 329 1.20 20.63 -3.81
CA ASP A 329 0.24 21.33 -2.95
C ASP A 329 0.38 21.00 -1.44
N ARG A 330 1.44 20.27 -1.05
CA ARG A 330 1.74 19.87 0.35
C ARG A 330 0.58 19.16 1.08
N LYS A 331 -0.17 18.33 0.34
CA LYS A 331 -1.27 17.51 0.88
C LYS A 331 -0.91 16.03 0.84
N PRO A 332 -1.16 15.25 1.92
CA PRO A 332 -1.75 15.63 3.21
C PRO A 332 -0.84 16.53 4.06
N SER A 333 -1.42 17.33 4.96
CA SER A 333 -0.63 18.11 5.91
C SER A 333 -0.12 17.22 7.05
N PRO A 334 1.06 17.50 7.64
CA PRO A 334 1.57 16.74 8.79
C PRO A 334 0.61 16.74 9.98
N GLU A 335 -0.10 17.85 10.21
CA GLU A 335 -1.06 17.98 11.30
C GLU A 335 -2.32 17.11 11.11
N ASP A 336 -2.66 16.76 9.87
CA ASP A 336 -3.78 15.85 9.59
C ASP A 336 -3.42 14.38 9.84
N LEU A 337 -2.13 14.05 9.95
CA LEU A 337 -1.64 12.70 10.26
C LEU A 337 -1.71 12.39 11.76
N ASP A 338 -1.64 13.43 12.60
CA ASP A 338 -1.70 13.31 14.07
C ASP A 338 -3.14 13.34 14.61
N LYS A 339 -4.11 13.64 13.76
CA LYS A 339 -5.53 13.62 14.13
C LYS A 339 -6.11 12.23 13.95
N GLY A 340 -6.66 11.70 15.04
CA GLY A 340 -7.47 10.48 15.00
C GLY A 340 -8.75 10.62 14.17
N ILE A 341 -9.43 9.49 13.95
CA ILE A 341 -10.78 9.43 13.40
C ILE A 341 -11.76 9.96 14.45
N ASP A 342 -12.85 10.57 13.98
CA ASP A 342 -13.96 10.94 14.84
C ASP A 342 -14.48 9.73 15.63
N THR A 343 -14.50 9.87 16.96
CA THR A 343 -14.96 8.84 17.89
C THR A 343 -16.44 8.47 17.71
N ASN A 344 -17.22 9.34 17.04
CA ASN A 344 -18.62 9.09 16.70
C ASN A 344 -18.79 8.47 15.31
N SER A 345 -17.70 8.24 14.57
CA SER A 345 -17.76 7.62 13.25
C SER A 345 -18.30 6.18 13.35
N PRO A 346 -19.20 5.76 12.43
CA PRO A 346 -19.66 4.37 12.35
C PRO A 346 -18.50 3.36 12.22
N LEU A 347 -17.41 3.77 11.56
CA LEU A 347 -16.19 2.96 11.45
C LEU A 347 -15.54 2.74 12.81
N PHE A 348 -15.36 3.80 13.60
CA PHE A 348 -14.71 3.72 14.89
C PHE A 348 -15.56 2.92 15.89
N GLN A 349 -16.88 3.14 15.89
CA GLN A 349 -17.82 2.36 16.70
C GLN A 349 -17.79 0.88 16.34
N ALA A 350 -17.85 0.52 15.06
CA ALA A 350 -17.77 -0.87 14.62
C ALA A 350 -16.45 -1.56 15.00
N ILE A 351 -15.34 -0.81 14.99
CA ILE A 351 -14.03 -1.32 15.45
C ILE A 351 -14.07 -1.59 16.96
N LEU A 352 -14.60 -0.65 17.76
CA LEU A 352 -14.70 -0.80 19.22
C LEU A 352 -15.73 -1.82 19.66
N GLU A 353 -16.79 -2.08 18.88
CA GLU A 353 -17.77 -3.13 19.19
C GLU A 353 -17.21 -4.54 18.95
N ASN A 354 -16.07 -4.68 18.27
CA ASN A 354 -15.48 -5.97 18.00
C ASN A 354 -14.75 -6.55 19.24
N PRO A 355 -15.14 -7.74 19.73
CA PRO A 355 -14.56 -8.30 20.96
C PRO A 355 -13.08 -8.68 20.83
N VAL A 356 -12.62 -9.04 19.64
CA VAL A 356 -11.20 -9.35 19.38
C VAL A 356 -10.37 -8.07 19.50
N VAL A 357 -10.88 -6.96 18.97
CA VAL A 357 -10.22 -5.67 19.07
C VAL A 357 -10.22 -5.18 20.51
N GLN A 358 -11.35 -5.23 21.22
CA GLN A 358 -11.42 -4.83 22.63
C GLN A 358 -10.43 -5.60 23.49
N LEU A 359 -10.36 -6.93 23.34
CA LEU A 359 -9.41 -7.74 24.08
C LEU A 359 -7.97 -7.37 23.71
N GLY A 360 -7.70 -7.14 22.42
CA GLY A 360 -6.42 -6.66 21.92
C GLY A 360 -5.95 -5.35 22.57
N LEU A 361 -6.85 -4.37 22.72
CA LEU A 361 -6.54 -3.06 23.31
C LEU A 361 -6.19 -3.14 24.81
N THR A 362 -6.54 -4.24 25.49
CA THR A 362 -6.16 -4.48 26.88
C THR A 362 -4.77 -5.12 27.04
N ASN A 363 -4.13 -5.53 25.94
CA ASN A 363 -2.77 -6.07 25.95
C ASN A 363 -1.76 -4.94 25.64
N PRO A 364 -0.77 -4.68 26.53
CA PRO A 364 0.24 -3.64 26.29
C PRO A 364 1.12 -3.92 25.06
N LYS A 365 1.31 -5.19 24.67
CA LYS A 365 2.04 -5.54 23.44
C LYS A 365 1.34 -4.99 22.20
N THR A 366 0.00 -5.08 22.15
CA THR A 366 -0.80 -4.51 21.06
C THR A 366 -0.65 -3.00 20.98
N LEU A 367 -0.60 -2.29 22.12
CA LEU A 367 -0.37 -0.85 22.12
C LEU A 367 1.02 -0.51 21.56
N LEU A 368 2.05 -1.19 22.02
CA LEU A 368 3.42 -0.99 21.53
C LEU A 368 3.54 -1.32 20.03
N ALA A 369 2.79 -2.30 19.54
CA ALA A 369 2.71 -2.60 18.12
C ALA A 369 2.01 -1.49 17.33
N PHE A 370 0.93 -0.92 17.86
CA PHE A 370 0.23 0.19 17.21
C PHE A 370 1.10 1.44 17.12
N GLU A 371 1.84 1.76 18.19
CA GLU A 371 2.82 2.85 18.20
C GLU A 371 3.94 2.60 17.16
N ASP A 372 4.48 1.38 17.09
CA ASP A 372 5.50 1.03 16.09
C ASP A 372 4.99 1.13 14.63
N MET A 373 3.78 0.65 14.37
CA MET A 373 3.14 0.77 13.05
C MET A 373 2.80 2.22 12.67
N LEU A 374 2.53 3.09 13.65
CA LEU A 374 2.33 4.51 13.40
C LEU A 374 3.60 5.20 12.91
N GLU A 375 4.78 4.72 13.30
CA GLU A 375 6.03 5.37 12.93
C GLU A 375 6.61 4.78 11.67
N ASN A 376 6.59 3.46 11.58
CA ASN A 376 7.06 2.73 10.42
C ASN A 376 5.96 1.83 9.86
N PRO A 377 5.20 2.31 8.87
CA PRO A 377 4.18 1.50 8.20
C PRO A 377 4.72 0.22 7.56
N LEU A 378 6.03 0.11 7.31
CA LEU A 378 6.65 -1.12 6.81
C LEU A 378 6.59 -2.25 7.84
N ASN A 379 6.68 -1.92 9.13
CA ASN A 379 6.57 -2.88 10.23
C ASN A 379 5.14 -3.44 10.36
N SER A 380 4.14 -2.84 9.70
CA SER A 380 2.76 -3.36 9.70
C SER A 380 2.66 -4.82 9.24
N THR A 381 3.49 -5.22 8.27
CA THR A 381 3.51 -6.61 7.79
C THR A 381 4.00 -7.57 8.87
N GLN A 382 4.99 -7.15 9.67
CA GLN A 382 5.52 -7.92 10.79
C GLN A 382 4.46 -8.12 11.86
N TRP A 383 3.79 -7.05 12.28
CA TRP A 383 2.75 -7.12 13.31
C TRP A 383 1.50 -7.85 12.86
N MET A 384 1.23 -7.89 11.56
CA MET A 384 0.14 -8.69 10.99
C MET A 384 0.39 -10.21 11.12
N ASN A 385 1.65 -10.63 11.17
CA ASN A 385 2.06 -12.02 11.37
C ASN A 385 2.24 -12.40 12.85
N ASP A 386 2.19 -11.44 13.77
CA ASP A 386 2.29 -11.70 15.20
C ASP A 386 1.04 -12.44 15.71
N PRO A 387 1.19 -13.50 16.52
CA PRO A 387 0.07 -14.31 16.98
C PRO A 387 -0.92 -13.54 17.89
N GLU A 388 -0.48 -12.50 18.58
CA GLU A 388 -1.32 -11.71 19.49
C GLU A 388 -1.90 -10.47 18.80
N THR A 389 -1.06 -9.75 18.05
CA THR A 389 -1.43 -8.47 17.42
C THR A 389 -2.08 -8.67 16.05
N GLY A 390 -1.66 -9.69 15.30
CA GLY A 390 -2.12 -9.96 13.93
C GLY A 390 -3.63 -10.16 13.82
N PRO A 391 -4.28 -10.97 14.68
CA PRO A 391 -5.73 -11.13 14.67
C PRO A 391 -6.48 -9.80 14.85
N VAL A 392 -5.97 -8.90 15.70
CA VAL A 392 -6.56 -7.57 15.94
C VAL A 392 -6.50 -6.72 14.67
N MET A 393 -5.31 -6.65 14.05
CA MET A 393 -5.08 -5.88 12.82
C MET A 393 -5.91 -6.38 11.63
N LEU A 394 -6.04 -7.70 11.49
CA LEU A 394 -6.86 -8.30 10.44
C LEU A 394 -8.35 -7.95 10.61
N GLN A 395 -8.84 -7.90 11.85
CA GLN A 395 -10.23 -7.49 12.11
C GLN A 395 -10.44 -6.01 11.81
N ILE A 396 -9.52 -5.13 12.21
CA ILE A 396 -9.58 -3.70 11.88
C ILE A 396 -9.62 -3.51 10.36
N SER A 397 -8.72 -4.18 9.62
CA SER A 397 -8.68 -4.13 8.16
C SER A 397 -9.97 -4.64 7.52
N ARG A 398 -10.54 -5.75 8.03
CA ARG A 398 -11.81 -6.30 7.54
C ARG A 398 -12.97 -5.33 7.77
N ILE A 399 -13.07 -4.72 8.95
CA ILE A 399 -14.13 -3.77 9.29
C ILE A 399 -14.04 -2.53 8.40
N PHE A 400 -12.83 -1.99 8.24
CA PHE A 400 -12.55 -0.87 7.33
C PHE A 400 -12.99 -1.17 5.89
N GLN A 401 -12.60 -2.33 5.35
CA GLN A 401 -12.96 -2.73 3.99
C GLN A 401 -14.47 -2.96 3.81
N THR A 402 -15.15 -3.41 4.86
CA THR A 402 -16.59 -3.69 4.81
C THR A 402 -17.40 -2.40 4.78
N LEU A 403 -17.04 -1.42 5.61
CA LEU A 403 -17.76 -0.15 5.73
C LEU A 403 -17.45 0.85 4.63
N ASN A 404 -16.27 0.77 3.99
CA ASN A 404 -15.95 1.61 2.84
C ASN A 404 -16.46 1.06 1.49
N ARG A 405 -16.98 -0.17 1.47
CA ARG A 405 -17.62 -0.75 0.27
C ARG A 405 -19.12 -0.44 0.17
N THR A 406 -19.74 -0.06 1.29
CA THR A 406 -21.13 0.41 1.39
C THR A 406 -21.19 1.92 1.25
#